data_AF-A0A2G5VBS7-F1
#
_entry.id   AF-A0A2G5VBS7-F1
#
_cell.length_a   1.000
_cell.length_b   1.000
_cell.length_c   1.000
_cell.angle_alpha   90.00
_cell.angle_beta   90.00
_cell.angle_gamma   90.00
#
_symmetry.space_group_name_H-M   'P 1'
#
loop_
_entity.id
_entity.type
_entity.pdbx_description
1 polymer ?
#
loop_
_entity_poly.entity_id
_entity_poly.type
_entity_poly.pdbx_seq_one_letter_code
_entity_poly.pdbx_strand_id
1 'polypeptide(L)'
;MTDIVKLDVGGTVFKTTKSTLTKFDGFFRTMFETPVPVPKDESGAIFIDRSPEHFEVVLNFMRAGYVDLQKYSGDVREIQKEAEFYLLEGLVELCISKTKSQKLPCFAETEEEMVIAVVNSTKPVVCAVSFKADDGDDRNLMIRLRLIMLYGDKIDFCFKQQKCMDQSSTKPQGPPFHKIVIHDKKLKKVWHDFSAHDLEWCIKHFIPGIDNY
;
A
#
# COMPACT_ATOMS: atom_id res chain seq x y z
N MET A 1 34.63 -16.70 -7.36
CA MET A 1 33.88 -17.96 -7.45
C MET A 1 32.55 -17.74 -6.78
N THR A 2 31.44 -18.15 -7.39
CA THR A 2 30.13 -18.13 -6.73
C THR A 2 30.00 -19.39 -5.90
N ASP A 3 30.28 -19.27 -4.60
CA ASP A 3 30.15 -20.40 -3.67
C ASP A 3 28.67 -20.78 -3.55
N ILE A 4 28.35 -21.98 -4.03
CA ILE A 4 27.01 -22.55 -3.94
C ILE A 4 26.74 -22.93 -2.48
N VAL A 5 25.63 -22.46 -1.94
CA VAL A 5 25.14 -22.74 -0.60
C VAL A 5 23.88 -23.59 -0.70
N LYS A 6 23.80 -24.64 0.13
CA LYS A 6 22.59 -25.43 0.35
C LYS A 6 21.94 -25.00 1.65
N LEU A 7 20.64 -24.76 1.61
CA LEU A 7 19.81 -24.44 2.76
C LEU A 7 18.77 -25.54 2.91
N ASP A 8 18.64 -26.15 4.08
CA ASP A 8 17.52 -27.00 4.44
C ASP A 8 16.54 -26.16 5.25
N VAL A 9 15.39 -25.82 4.66
CA VAL A 9 14.33 -25.01 5.29
C VAL A 9 13.18 -25.94 5.63
N GLY A 10 13.06 -26.31 6.91
CA GLY A 10 11.99 -27.18 7.40
C GLY A 10 11.90 -28.54 6.69
N GLY A 11 13.03 -29.08 6.20
CA GLY A 11 13.10 -30.34 5.46
C GLY A 11 13.16 -30.20 3.94
N THR A 12 13.03 -28.99 3.39
CA THR A 12 13.14 -28.73 1.94
C THR A 12 14.46 -28.07 1.60
N VAL A 13 15.23 -28.69 0.68
CA VAL A 13 16.55 -28.20 0.31
C VAL A 13 16.50 -27.19 -0.84
N PHE A 14 16.93 -25.95 -0.57
CA PHE A 14 17.14 -24.89 -1.54
C PHE A 14 18.63 -24.74 -1.88
N LYS A 15 18.91 -24.32 -3.12
CA LYS A 15 20.28 -24.02 -3.59
C LYS A 15 20.37 -22.60 -4.09
N THR A 16 21.41 -21.90 -3.68
CA THR A 16 21.68 -20.51 -4.07
C THR A 16 23.17 -20.20 -3.94
N THR A 17 23.57 -18.93 -4.07
CA THR A 17 24.95 -18.49 -3.87
C THR A 17 25.09 -17.68 -2.58
N LYS A 18 26.28 -17.69 -1.99
CA LYS A 18 26.61 -16.80 -0.86
C LYS A 18 26.29 -15.35 -1.18
N SER A 19 26.62 -14.90 -2.40
CA SER A 19 26.35 -13.53 -2.87
C SER A 19 24.86 -13.16 -2.86
N THR A 20 23.96 -14.12 -3.09
CA THR A 20 22.52 -13.89 -3.01
C THR A 20 22.09 -13.70 -1.55
N LEU A 21 22.60 -14.55 -0.66
CA LEU A 21 22.26 -14.55 0.76
C LEU A 21 22.85 -13.36 1.53
N THR A 22 23.89 -12.72 1.00
CA THR A 22 24.52 -11.53 1.59
C THR A 22 24.22 -10.25 0.81
N LYS A 23 23.27 -10.27 -0.14
CA LYS A 23 22.94 -9.09 -0.98
C LYS A 23 22.27 -7.99 -0.17
N PHE A 24 21.44 -8.38 0.79
CA PHE A 24 20.71 -7.49 1.68
C PHE A 24 21.17 -7.69 3.11
N ASP A 25 21.03 -6.65 3.93
CA ASP A 25 21.11 -6.80 5.38
C ASP A 25 20.02 -7.76 5.88
N GLY A 26 20.32 -8.45 6.98
CA GLY A 26 19.37 -9.33 7.65
C GLY A 26 19.98 -10.63 8.16
N PHE A 27 19.13 -11.66 8.29
CA PHE A 27 19.46 -12.93 8.94
C PHE A 27 20.66 -13.64 8.29
N PHE A 28 20.61 -13.85 6.97
CA PHE A 28 21.66 -14.60 6.28
C PHE A 28 22.97 -13.82 6.18
N ARG A 29 22.93 -12.51 5.96
CA ARG A 29 24.15 -11.69 5.95
C ARG A 29 24.86 -11.77 7.29
N THR A 30 24.11 -11.57 8.39
CA THR A 30 24.64 -11.71 9.75
C THR A 30 25.23 -13.10 9.97
N MET A 31 24.52 -14.16 9.55
CA MET A 31 24.99 -15.54 9.65
C MET A 31 26.33 -15.78 8.94
N PHE A 32 26.55 -15.19 7.76
CA PHE A 32 27.80 -15.38 7.00
C PHE A 32 28.94 -14.45 7.38
N GLU A 33 28.64 -13.31 8.02
CA GLU A 33 29.62 -12.30 8.41
C GLU A 33 30.02 -12.39 9.89
N THR A 34 29.28 -13.15 10.70
CA THR A 34 29.60 -13.38 12.12
C THR A 34 30.09 -14.81 12.36
N PRO A 35 30.95 -15.03 13.38
CA PRO A 35 31.47 -16.36 13.70
C PRO A 35 30.46 -17.24 14.48
N VAL A 36 29.17 -17.11 14.17
CA VAL A 36 28.10 -17.85 14.85
C VAL A 36 28.03 -19.27 14.26
N PRO A 37 28.08 -20.33 15.10
CA PRO A 37 27.87 -21.69 14.63
C PRO A 37 26.50 -21.83 13.95
N VAL A 38 26.50 -22.34 12.71
CA VAL A 38 25.27 -22.62 11.95
C VAL A 38 24.90 -24.10 12.07
N PRO A 39 23.66 -24.42 12.46
CA PRO A 39 23.14 -25.78 12.40
C PRO A 39 23.25 -26.31 10.97
N LYS A 40 23.65 -27.58 10.85
CA LYS A 40 23.67 -28.28 9.56
C LYS A 40 22.93 -29.61 9.67
N ASP A 41 22.27 -30.00 8.60
CA ASP A 41 21.66 -31.31 8.46
C ASP A 41 22.73 -32.41 8.23
N GLU A 42 22.27 -33.66 8.09
CA GLU A 42 23.12 -34.82 7.78
C GLU A 42 23.87 -34.70 6.44
N SER A 43 23.38 -33.85 5.53
CA SER A 43 23.95 -33.60 4.20
C SER A 43 24.97 -32.45 4.17
N GLY A 44 25.11 -31.73 5.28
CA GLY A 44 25.94 -30.54 5.42
C GLY A 44 25.30 -29.24 4.91
N ALA A 45 24.01 -29.25 4.58
CA ALA A 45 23.23 -28.04 4.28
C ALA A 45 22.95 -27.25 5.56
N ILE A 46 22.87 -25.92 5.45
CA ILE A 46 22.53 -25.05 6.59
C ILE A 46 21.06 -25.26 6.93
N PHE A 47 20.77 -25.71 8.15
CA PHE A 47 19.41 -25.98 8.59
C PHE A 47 18.75 -24.73 9.16
N ILE A 48 17.52 -24.46 8.70
CA ILE A 48 16.67 -23.36 9.09
C ILE A 48 15.33 -23.94 9.57
N ASP A 49 15.01 -23.72 10.84
CA ASP A 49 13.77 -24.19 11.47
C ASP A 49 12.58 -23.27 11.11
N ARG A 50 12.24 -23.22 9.82
CA ARG A 50 11.14 -22.44 9.25
C ARG A 50 10.37 -23.26 8.22
N SER A 51 9.13 -22.85 7.94
CA SER A 51 8.34 -23.48 6.87
C SER A 51 8.94 -23.15 5.49
N PRO A 52 9.06 -24.13 4.59
CA PRO A 52 9.54 -23.89 3.23
C PRO A 52 8.51 -23.22 2.32
N GLU A 53 7.22 -23.22 2.69
CA GLU A 53 6.08 -22.83 1.84
C GLU A 53 6.30 -21.51 1.08
N HIS A 54 6.76 -20.47 1.78
CA HIS A 54 6.97 -19.13 1.21
C HIS A 54 8.45 -18.80 0.96
N PHE A 55 9.36 -19.72 1.23
CA PHE A 55 10.79 -19.44 1.15
C PHE A 55 11.26 -19.16 -0.28
N GLU A 56 10.58 -19.71 -1.30
CA GLU A 56 10.89 -19.39 -2.69
C GLU A 56 10.69 -17.90 -3.00
N VAL A 57 9.63 -17.27 -2.46
CA VAL A 57 9.34 -15.84 -2.62
C VAL A 57 10.44 -15.00 -1.97
N VAL A 58 10.83 -15.38 -0.74
CA VAL A 58 11.92 -14.75 0.01
C VAL A 58 13.24 -14.85 -0.77
N LEU A 59 13.55 -16.04 -1.30
CA LEU A 59 14.77 -16.28 -2.07
C LEU A 59 14.78 -15.51 -3.39
N ASN A 60 13.64 -15.40 -4.07
CA ASN A 60 13.50 -14.60 -5.30
C ASN A 60 13.65 -13.10 -5.03
N PHE A 61 13.13 -12.60 -3.90
CA PHE A 61 13.43 -11.25 -3.44
C PHE A 61 14.93 -11.05 -3.21
N MET A 62 15.62 -11.98 -2.51
CA MET A 62 17.08 -11.88 -2.32
C MET A 62 17.87 -11.89 -3.64
N ARG A 63 17.38 -12.55 -4.68
CA ARG A 63 18.00 -12.55 -6.03
C ARG A 63 17.81 -11.21 -6.75
N ALA A 64 16.57 -10.76 -6.87
CA ALA A 64 16.19 -9.63 -7.74
C ALA A 64 16.12 -8.27 -7.00
N GLY A 65 15.82 -8.28 -5.70
CA GLY A 65 15.44 -7.10 -4.91
C GLY A 65 13.97 -6.69 -5.05
N TYR A 66 13.17 -7.49 -5.75
CA TYR A 66 11.76 -7.27 -5.97
C TYR A 66 11.04 -8.61 -6.19
N VAL A 67 9.77 -8.67 -5.79
CA VAL A 67 8.87 -9.77 -6.15
C VAL A 67 7.46 -9.24 -6.40
N ASP A 68 6.81 -9.76 -7.44
CA ASP A 68 5.41 -9.42 -7.72
C ASP A 68 4.48 -10.21 -6.80
N LEU A 69 4.06 -9.56 -5.72
CA LEU A 69 3.15 -10.12 -4.72
C LEU A 69 1.69 -10.26 -5.21
N GLN A 70 1.33 -9.80 -6.42
CA GLN A 70 -0.03 -10.00 -6.95
C GLN A 70 -0.39 -11.47 -7.08
N LYS A 71 0.59 -12.32 -7.42
CA LYS A 71 0.42 -13.78 -7.54
C LYS A 71 0.19 -14.48 -6.21
N TYR A 72 0.47 -13.79 -5.10
CA TYR A 72 0.44 -14.32 -3.74
C TYR A 72 -0.53 -13.53 -2.86
N SER A 73 -1.58 -12.95 -3.45
CA SER A 73 -2.50 -12.03 -2.75
C SER A 73 -3.18 -12.65 -1.53
N GLY A 74 -3.39 -13.98 -1.53
CA GLY A 74 -3.91 -14.74 -0.39
C GLY A 74 -2.90 -14.92 0.75
N ASP A 75 -1.61 -14.95 0.43
CA ASP A 75 -0.54 -15.40 1.33
C ASP A 75 0.39 -14.25 1.78
N VAL A 76 0.05 -13.00 1.43
CA VAL A 76 0.91 -11.82 1.70
C VAL A 76 1.24 -11.71 3.19
N ARG A 77 0.31 -12.11 4.08
CA ARG A 77 0.52 -12.08 5.53
C ARG A 77 1.50 -13.15 5.99
N GLU A 78 1.44 -14.37 5.48
CA GLU A 78 2.44 -15.39 5.76
C GLU A 78 3.82 -15.00 5.20
N ILE A 79 3.86 -14.48 3.97
CA ILE A 79 5.11 -13.99 3.34
C ILE A 79 5.72 -12.86 4.17
N GLN A 80 4.90 -11.94 4.70
CA GLN A 80 5.37 -10.88 5.58
C GLN A 80 6.05 -11.45 6.83
N LYS A 81 5.45 -12.46 7.49
CA LYS A 81 6.04 -13.10 8.68
C LYS A 81 7.39 -13.75 8.38
N GLU A 82 7.54 -14.37 7.21
CA GLU A 82 8.85 -14.89 6.80
C GLU A 82 9.83 -13.74 6.53
N ALA A 83 9.42 -12.68 5.85
CA ALA A 83 10.26 -11.51 5.60
C ALA A 83 10.76 -10.85 6.91
N GLU A 84 9.90 -10.76 7.92
CA GLU A 84 10.24 -10.32 9.27
C GLU A 84 11.25 -11.26 9.94
N PHE A 85 11.05 -12.58 9.84
CA PHE A 85 12.00 -13.57 10.39
C PHE A 85 13.39 -13.45 9.73
N TYR A 86 13.45 -13.33 8.41
CA TYR A 86 14.71 -13.21 7.68
C TYR A 86 15.31 -11.79 7.74
N LEU A 87 14.64 -10.84 8.42
CA LEU A 87 15.04 -9.45 8.58
C LEU A 87 15.22 -8.71 7.24
N LEU A 88 14.32 -8.96 6.28
CA LEU A 88 14.35 -8.35 4.94
C LEU A 88 13.38 -7.17 4.87
N GLU A 89 13.80 -6.01 5.37
CA GLU A 89 12.97 -4.80 5.48
C GLU A 89 12.28 -4.43 4.16
N GLY A 90 13.00 -4.45 3.04
CA GLY A 90 12.41 -4.13 1.73
C GLY A 90 11.29 -5.09 1.30
N LEU A 91 11.32 -6.36 1.72
CA LEU A 91 10.23 -7.30 1.45
C LEU A 91 9.05 -7.08 2.40
N VAL A 92 9.32 -6.73 3.66
CA VAL A 92 8.28 -6.32 4.63
C VAL A 92 7.51 -5.11 4.10
N GLU A 93 8.20 -4.09 3.59
CA GLU A 93 7.58 -2.91 2.99
C GLU A 93 6.69 -3.27 1.78
N LEU A 94 7.15 -4.17 0.91
CA LEU A 94 6.35 -4.65 -0.22
C LEU A 94 5.07 -5.35 0.26
N CYS A 95 5.15 -6.19 1.30
CA CYS A 95 3.97 -6.85 1.88
C CYS A 95 2.99 -5.86 2.52
N ILE A 96 3.48 -4.86 3.25
CA ILE A 96 2.66 -3.80 3.84
C ILE A 96 1.96 -3.01 2.72
N SER A 97 2.66 -2.68 1.65
CA SER A 97 2.08 -1.93 0.52
C SER A 97 0.94 -2.69 -0.17
N LYS A 98 0.95 -4.03 -0.13
CA LYS A 98 -0.09 -4.89 -0.72
C LYS A 98 -1.26 -5.19 0.19
N THR A 99 -1.00 -5.41 1.48
CA THR A 99 -2.04 -5.72 2.49
C THR A 99 -2.90 -4.53 2.84
N LYS A 100 -2.47 -3.32 2.48
CA LYS A 100 -3.32 -2.14 2.33
C LYS A 100 -4.36 -2.41 1.23
N SER A 101 -5.42 -3.15 1.58
CA SER A 101 -6.61 -3.33 0.75
C SER A 101 -7.15 -1.95 0.40
N GLN A 102 -6.80 -1.44 -0.78
CA GLN A 102 -7.43 -0.26 -1.32
C GLN A 102 -8.87 -0.66 -1.60
N LYS A 103 -9.76 -0.36 -0.64
CA LYS A 103 -11.19 -0.36 -0.91
C LYS A 103 -11.36 0.51 -2.15
N LEU A 104 -12.01 -0.03 -3.18
CA LEU A 104 -12.34 0.77 -4.36
C LEU A 104 -12.99 2.06 -3.87
N PRO A 105 -12.61 3.22 -4.42
CA PRO A 105 -13.28 4.46 -4.04
C PRO A 105 -14.78 4.32 -4.29
N CYS A 106 -15.58 4.91 -3.40
CA CYS A 106 -16.99 5.14 -3.66
C CYS A 106 -17.11 6.01 -4.92
N PHE A 107 -18.05 5.69 -5.81
CA PHE A 107 -18.58 6.62 -6.79
C PHE A 107 -20.06 6.82 -6.50
N ALA A 108 -20.42 8.04 -6.10
CA ALA A 108 -21.78 8.40 -5.69
C ALA A 108 -22.45 9.22 -6.79
N GLU A 109 -23.72 8.91 -7.07
CA GLU A 109 -24.58 9.67 -7.96
C GLU A 109 -25.26 10.84 -7.21
N THR A 110 -25.52 10.65 -5.92
CA THR A 110 -26.28 11.58 -5.07
C THR A 110 -25.47 12.07 -3.87
N GLU A 111 -25.88 13.19 -3.26
CA GLU A 111 -25.23 13.66 -2.02
C GLU A 111 -25.55 12.69 -0.86
N GLU A 112 -26.73 12.07 -0.87
CA GLU A 112 -27.17 11.06 0.07
C GLU A 112 -26.25 9.84 0.07
N GLU A 113 -25.84 9.36 -1.11
CA GLU A 113 -24.87 8.27 -1.24
C GLU A 113 -23.49 8.65 -0.68
N MET A 114 -23.05 9.90 -0.87
CA MET A 114 -21.81 10.38 -0.23
C MET A 114 -21.93 10.36 1.29
N VAL A 115 -23.07 10.77 1.84
CA VAL A 115 -23.34 10.71 3.28
C VAL A 115 -23.32 9.25 3.78
N ILE A 116 -23.95 8.33 3.06
CA ILE A 116 -23.95 6.90 3.39
C ILE A 116 -22.51 6.36 3.39
N ALA A 117 -21.68 6.72 2.41
CA ALA A 117 -20.29 6.31 2.35
C ALA A 117 -19.48 6.84 3.55
N VAL A 118 -19.70 8.11 3.92
CA VAL A 118 -19.08 8.70 5.12
C VAL A 118 -19.53 7.95 6.38
N VAL A 119 -20.82 7.69 6.56
CA VAL A 119 -21.36 7.01 7.75
C VAL A 119 -20.83 5.59 7.85
N ASN A 120 -20.89 4.81 6.77
CA ASN A 120 -20.55 3.39 6.76
C ASN A 120 -19.05 3.10 6.68
N SER A 121 -18.20 4.10 6.44
CA SER A 121 -16.76 3.89 6.45
C SER A 121 -16.26 3.42 7.82
N THR A 122 -15.43 2.38 7.85
CA THR A 122 -14.75 1.91 9.05
C THR A 122 -13.43 2.64 9.31
N LYS A 123 -12.97 3.47 8.37
CA LYS A 123 -11.72 4.23 8.49
C LYS A 123 -11.92 5.50 9.31
N PRO A 124 -10.85 6.00 9.97
CA PRO A 124 -10.92 7.23 10.74
C PRO A 124 -11.17 8.46 9.87
N VAL A 125 -10.77 8.43 8.59
CA VAL A 125 -10.89 9.55 7.67
C VAL A 125 -11.64 9.16 6.40
N VAL A 126 -12.56 10.01 5.96
CA VAL A 126 -13.26 9.91 4.66
C VAL A 126 -13.13 11.22 3.90
N CYS A 127 -12.70 11.16 2.64
CA CYS A 127 -12.67 12.28 1.71
C CYS A 127 -13.81 12.16 0.70
N ALA A 128 -14.81 13.04 0.80
CA ALA A 128 -15.89 13.17 -0.18
C ALA A 128 -15.57 14.32 -1.15
N VAL A 129 -15.50 14.02 -2.45
CA VAL A 129 -15.02 14.95 -3.48
C VAL A 129 -16.09 15.07 -4.57
N SER A 130 -16.67 16.25 -4.72
CA SER A 130 -17.53 16.56 -5.86
C SER A 130 -16.77 17.35 -6.93
N PHE A 131 -16.87 16.96 -8.18
CA PHE A 131 -16.11 17.57 -9.28
C PHE A 131 -16.97 17.78 -10.52
N LYS A 132 -16.68 18.81 -11.32
CA LYS A 132 -17.29 18.97 -12.65
C LYS A 132 -16.49 18.13 -13.65
N ALA A 133 -17.18 17.44 -14.56
CA ALA A 133 -16.49 16.91 -15.74
C ALA A 133 -16.13 18.09 -16.64
N ASP A 134 -14.85 18.24 -16.92
CA ASP A 134 -14.34 19.17 -17.92
C ASP A 134 -13.41 18.37 -18.85
N ASP A 135 -13.17 18.88 -20.07
CA ASP A 135 -12.50 18.25 -21.22
C ASP A 135 -10.98 17.97 -21.01
N GLY A 136 -10.62 17.30 -19.92
CA GLY A 136 -9.25 16.94 -19.51
C GLY A 136 -9.19 15.82 -18.47
N ASP A 137 -10.19 14.94 -18.48
CA ASP A 137 -10.53 13.93 -17.46
C ASP A 137 -9.35 13.01 -17.07
N ASP A 138 -8.47 12.68 -18.03
CA ASP A 138 -7.37 11.72 -17.80
C ASP A 138 -6.35 12.17 -16.75
N ARG A 139 -5.93 13.45 -16.73
CA ARG A 139 -4.94 13.92 -15.76
C ARG A 139 -5.52 13.97 -14.34
N ASN A 140 -6.78 14.36 -14.20
CA ASN A 140 -7.46 14.37 -12.91
C ASN A 140 -7.73 12.95 -12.40
N LEU A 141 -8.06 12.02 -13.29
CA LEU A 141 -8.20 10.61 -12.96
C LEU A 141 -6.87 10.03 -12.45
N MET A 142 -5.75 10.29 -13.13
CA MET A 142 -4.43 9.82 -12.69
C MET A 142 -4.02 10.37 -11.32
N ILE A 143 -4.30 11.64 -11.05
CA ILE A 143 -4.05 12.25 -9.73
C ILE A 143 -4.90 11.57 -8.65
N ARG A 144 -6.18 11.33 -8.91
CA ARG A 144 -7.08 10.63 -7.96
C ARG A 144 -6.62 9.21 -7.70
N LEU A 145 -6.26 8.46 -8.75
CA LEU A 145 -5.71 7.11 -8.64
C LEU A 145 -4.43 7.11 -7.81
N ARG A 146 -3.52 8.06 -8.04
CA ARG A 146 -2.29 8.20 -7.24
C ARG A 146 -2.60 8.44 -5.76
N LEU A 147 -3.57 9.29 -5.43
CA LEU A 147 -3.95 9.57 -4.04
C LEU A 147 -4.64 8.39 -3.36
N ILE A 148 -5.49 7.66 -4.07
CA ILE A 148 -6.06 6.39 -3.60
C ILE A 148 -4.94 5.39 -3.34
N MET A 149 -3.93 5.35 -4.22
CA MET A 149 -2.80 4.43 -4.04
C MET A 149 -1.92 4.79 -2.83
N LEU A 150 -1.75 6.07 -2.56
CA LEU A 150 -0.91 6.57 -1.45
C LEU A 150 -1.61 6.51 -0.09
N TYR A 151 -2.90 6.84 -0.05
CA TYR A 151 -3.63 7.08 1.20
C TYR A 151 -4.85 6.16 1.39
N GLY A 152 -5.14 5.27 0.44
CA GLY A 152 -6.32 4.40 0.44
C GLY A 152 -6.34 3.31 1.50
N ASP A 153 -5.33 3.22 2.36
CA ASP A 153 -5.32 2.44 3.60
C ASP A 153 -5.84 3.24 4.80
N LYS A 154 -5.57 4.55 4.81
CA LYS A 154 -5.88 5.48 5.90
C LYS A 154 -7.18 6.24 5.67
N ILE A 155 -7.48 6.51 4.40
CA ILE A 155 -8.58 7.34 3.93
C ILE A 155 -9.51 6.49 3.06
N ASP A 156 -10.82 6.62 3.26
CA ASP A 156 -11.82 6.20 2.27
C ASP A 156 -12.12 7.38 1.36
N PHE A 157 -12.09 7.15 0.04
CA PHE A 157 -12.42 8.17 -0.95
C PHE A 157 -13.82 7.93 -1.51
N CYS A 158 -14.58 9.00 -1.71
CA CYS A 158 -15.91 8.97 -2.30
C CYS A 158 -16.05 10.12 -3.29
N PHE A 159 -16.26 9.81 -4.57
CA PHE A 159 -16.28 10.79 -5.65
C PHE A 159 -17.67 10.96 -6.22
N LYS A 160 -18.07 12.20 -6.50
CA LYS A 160 -19.33 12.53 -7.17
C LYS A 160 -19.09 13.50 -8.33
N GLN A 161 -19.50 13.11 -9.52
CA GLN A 161 -19.49 14.03 -10.66
C GLN A 161 -20.71 14.95 -10.59
N GLN A 162 -20.50 16.25 -10.72
CA GLN A 162 -21.55 17.24 -10.85
C GLN A 162 -22.02 17.27 -12.31
N LYS A 163 -23.33 17.09 -12.52
CA LYS A 163 -23.96 17.33 -13.81
C LYS A 163 -23.88 18.84 -14.10
N CYS A 164 -23.38 19.21 -15.28
CA CYS A 164 -23.51 20.59 -15.75
C CYS A 164 -25.01 20.91 -15.86
N MET A 165 -25.47 21.94 -15.15
CA MET A 165 -26.84 22.44 -15.35
C MET A 165 -26.90 23.12 -16.72
N ASP A 166 -27.98 22.87 -17.46
CA ASP A 166 -28.29 23.61 -18.69
C ASP A 166 -28.21 25.12 -18.42
N GLN A 167 -27.59 25.85 -19.35
CA GLN A 167 -27.24 27.27 -19.24
C GLN A 167 -28.45 28.24 -19.18
N SER A 168 -29.66 27.75 -18.90
CA SER A 168 -30.90 28.54 -18.91
C SER A 168 -31.32 29.10 -17.55
N SER A 169 -30.57 28.86 -16.47
CA SER A 169 -30.91 29.33 -15.12
C SER A 169 -29.96 30.42 -14.61
N THR A 170 -30.51 31.60 -14.34
CA THR A 170 -29.84 32.82 -13.82
C THR A 170 -29.42 32.72 -12.34
N LYS A 171 -29.04 31.54 -11.86
CA LYS A 171 -28.47 31.40 -10.51
C LYS A 171 -26.96 31.65 -10.54
N PRO A 172 -26.39 32.25 -9.48
CA PRO A 172 -24.96 32.53 -9.43
C PRO A 172 -24.18 31.23 -9.67
N GLN A 173 -23.22 31.29 -10.60
CA GLN A 173 -22.30 30.20 -10.88
C GLN A 173 -21.64 29.78 -9.56
N GLY A 174 -21.96 28.59 -9.07
CA GLY A 174 -21.27 28.00 -7.92
C GLY A 174 -19.77 27.90 -8.19
N PRO A 175 -18.93 27.74 -7.15
CA PRO A 175 -17.49 27.88 -7.26
C PRO A 175 -16.93 27.09 -8.45
N PRO A 176 -15.94 27.63 -9.19
CA PRO A 176 -15.41 27.01 -10.40
C PRO A 176 -14.74 25.65 -10.14
N PHE A 177 -14.47 25.34 -8.87
CA PHE A 177 -13.58 24.27 -8.44
C PHE A 177 -14.31 23.12 -7.73
N HIS A 178 -13.58 22.03 -7.53
CA HIS A 178 -14.05 20.84 -6.87
C HIS A 178 -14.50 21.18 -5.44
N LYS A 179 -15.54 20.53 -4.94
CA LYS A 179 -15.93 20.58 -3.52
C LYS A 179 -15.26 19.42 -2.81
N ILE A 180 -14.37 19.69 -1.86
CA ILE A 180 -13.69 18.67 -1.07
C ILE A 180 -14.22 18.76 0.36
N VAL A 181 -14.67 17.63 0.90
CA VAL A 181 -15.08 17.51 2.29
C VAL A 181 -14.30 16.38 2.95
N ILE A 182 -13.55 16.71 4.00
CA ILE A 182 -12.76 15.73 4.76
C ILE A 182 -13.43 15.54 6.10
N HIS A 183 -13.87 14.31 6.37
CA HIS A 183 -14.43 13.89 7.64
C HIS A 183 -13.37 13.12 8.42
N ASP A 184 -12.91 13.65 9.55
CA ASP A 184 -12.10 12.92 10.53
C ASP A 184 -12.98 12.52 11.72
N LYS A 185 -13.33 11.23 11.75
CA LYS A 185 -14.16 10.60 12.78
C LYS A 185 -13.44 10.51 14.12
N LYS A 186 -12.11 10.40 14.13
CA LYS A 186 -11.30 10.32 15.36
C LYS A 186 -11.26 11.66 16.08
N LEU A 187 -11.06 12.73 15.33
CA LEU A 187 -11.06 14.11 15.84
C LEU A 187 -12.46 14.72 15.93
N LYS A 188 -13.48 14.06 15.37
CA LYS A 188 -14.85 14.58 15.22
C LYS A 188 -14.86 15.95 14.53
N LYS A 189 -14.03 16.11 13.50
CA LYS A 189 -13.87 17.35 12.73
C LYS A 189 -14.26 17.12 11.28
N VAL A 190 -14.81 18.17 10.67
CA VAL A 190 -15.13 18.21 9.25
C VAL A 190 -14.52 19.47 8.67
N TRP A 191 -13.77 19.32 7.59
CA TRP A 191 -13.23 20.43 6.81
C TRP A 191 -13.90 20.49 5.45
N HIS A 192 -14.13 21.71 4.99
CA HIS A 192 -14.71 21.98 3.68
C HIS A 192 -13.75 22.88 2.91
N ASP A 193 -13.36 22.45 1.71
CA ASP A 193 -12.67 23.29 0.74
C ASP A 193 -13.54 23.47 -0.50
N PHE A 194 -13.76 24.73 -0.85
CA PHE A 194 -14.52 25.18 -2.03
C PHE A 194 -13.64 26.04 -2.95
N SER A 195 -12.32 25.95 -2.80
CA SER A 195 -11.33 26.82 -3.40
C SER A 195 -10.59 26.13 -4.55
N ALA A 196 -9.54 26.77 -5.08
CA ALA A 196 -8.72 26.22 -6.16
C ALA A 196 -7.67 25.19 -5.69
N HIS A 197 -7.62 24.85 -4.41
CA HIS A 197 -6.66 23.87 -3.91
C HIS A 197 -6.97 22.47 -4.45
N ASP A 198 -5.92 21.73 -4.81
CA ASP A 198 -6.07 20.34 -5.21
C ASP A 198 -6.27 19.41 -4.00
N LEU A 199 -6.70 18.18 -4.29
CA LEU A 199 -7.01 17.18 -3.27
C LEU A 199 -5.77 16.74 -2.47
N GLU A 200 -4.59 16.72 -3.08
CA GLU A 200 -3.34 16.35 -2.40
C GLU A 200 -3.00 17.39 -1.33
N TRP A 201 -3.09 18.67 -1.67
CA TRP A 201 -2.88 19.78 -0.75
C TRP A 201 -3.87 19.71 0.42
N CYS A 202 -5.17 19.51 0.14
CA CYS A 202 -6.20 19.45 1.18
C CYS A 202 -5.92 18.31 2.17
N ILE A 203 -5.54 17.12 1.68
CA ILE A 203 -5.21 15.97 2.53
C ILE A 203 -4.03 16.31 3.46
N LYS A 204 -2.94 16.83 2.90
CA LYS A 204 -1.72 17.16 3.66
C LYS A 204 -1.94 18.29 4.66
N HIS A 205 -2.77 19.27 4.30
CA HIS A 205 -3.05 20.43 5.15
C HIS A 205 -3.99 20.10 6.31
N PHE A 206 -5.10 19.40 6.04
CA PHE A 206 -6.11 19.11 7.05
C PHE A 206 -5.82 17.87 7.89
N ILE A 207 -4.95 16.97 7.41
CA ILE A 207 -4.57 15.73 8.11
C ILE A 207 -3.05 15.75 8.36
N PRO A 208 -2.57 16.56 9.32
CA PRO A 208 -1.15 16.68 9.59
C PRO A 208 -0.56 15.34 10.01
N GLY A 209 0.54 14.94 9.37
CA GLY A 209 1.20 13.65 9.63
C GLY A 209 0.55 12.46 8.93
N ILE A 210 -0.34 12.66 7.95
CA ILE A 210 -0.94 11.57 7.15
C ILE A 210 0.12 10.64 6.53
N ASP A 211 1.28 11.17 6.17
CA ASP A 211 2.40 10.38 5.63
C ASP A 211 3.02 9.44 6.70
N ASN A 212 2.90 9.78 7.99
CA ASN A 212 3.42 9.03 9.15
C ASN A 212 2.34 8.22 9.91
N TYR A 213 1.08 8.25 9.44
CA TYR A 213 -0.05 7.54 10.05
C TYR A 213 0.05 6.03 9.94
#